data_AF-A0A257TS85-F1
#
_entry.id   AF-A0A257TS85-F1
#
_cell.length_a   1.000
_cell.length_b   1.000
_cell.length_c   1.000
_cell.angle_alpha   90.00
_cell.angle_beta   90.00
_cell.angle_gamma   90.00
#
_symmetry.space_group_name_H-M   'P 1'
#
loop_
_entity.id
_entity.type
_entity.pdbx_description
1 polymer ?
#
loop_
_entity_poly.entity_id
_entity_poly.type
_entity_poly.pdbx_seq_one_letter_code
_entity_poly.pdbx_strand_id
1 'polypeptide(L)' 'MLRLILFDVDGTLLSTDGQAGRAIGVALRETFGTAGPIAGYSFAGKTDPQIVFELMARAGLPRSDV' A
#
# COMPACT_ATOMS: atom_id res chain seq x y z
N MET A 1 23.96 18.33 -23.43
CA MET A 1 22.52 18.00 -23.31
C MET A 1 22.28 17.36 -21.96
N LEU A 2 21.25 17.77 -21.22
CA LEU A 2 20.80 17.03 -20.04
C LEU A 2 19.77 15.97 -20.45
N ARG A 3 19.84 14.79 -19.82
CA ARG A 3 18.83 13.73 -19.93
C ARG A 3 18.33 13.43 -18.52
N LEU A 4 17.01 13.41 -18.36
CA LEU A 4 16.36 13.00 -17.12
C LEU A 4 15.81 11.58 -17.30
N ILE A 5 16.17 10.69 -16.38
CA ILE A 5 15.67 9.32 -16.33
C ILE A 5 15.17 9.10 -14.90
N LEU A 6 13.91 8.70 -14.77
CA LEU A 6 13.27 8.41 -13.49
C LEU A 6 12.92 6.93 -13.46
N PHE A 7 13.22 6.28 -12.34
CA PHE A 7 12.87 4.89 -12.10
C PHE A 7 11.88 4.83 -10.95
N ASP A 8 10.87 4.00 -11.13
CA ASP A 8 10.08 3.45 -10.04
C ASP A 8 10.93 2.45 -9.22
N VAL A 9 10.48 2.07 -8.02
CA VAL A 9 11.21 1.16 -7.12
C VAL A 9 10.67 -0.27 -7.23
N ASP A 10 9.44 -0.49 -6.77
CA ASP A 10 8.85 -1.82 -6.61
C ASP A 10 8.54 -2.49 -7.95
N GLY A 11 9.13 -3.65 -8.20
CA GLY A 11 8.99 -4.36 -9.48
C GLY A 11 9.74 -3.72 -10.64
N THR A 12 10.42 -2.58 -10.41
CA THR A 12 11.29 -1.91 -11.39
C THR A 12 12.76 -2.08 -11.05
N LEU A 13 13.19 -1.61 -9.86
CA LEU A 13 14.57 -1.75 -9.38
C LEU A 13 14.76 -2.98 -8.48
N LEU A 14 13.74 -3.34 -7.70
CA LEU A 14 13.79 -4.51 -6.80
C LEU A 14 12.39 -5.07 -6.52
N SER A 15 12.35 -6.33 -6.08
CA SER A 15 11.16 -6.96 -5.48
C SER A 15 11.43 -7.21 -4.00
N THR A 16 10.40 -7.02 -3.16
CA THR A 16 10.45 -7.38 -1.74
C THR A 16 9.75 -8.70 -1.44
N ASP A 17 9.35 -9.48 -2.46
CA ASP A 17 8.62 -10.75 -2.34
C ASP A 17 7.38 -10.65 -1.43
N GLY A 18 6.66 -9.53 -1.57
CA GLY A 18 5.44 -9.22 -0.82
C GLY A 18 5.67 -8.77 0.63
N GLN A 19 6.92 -8.55 1.07
CA GLN A 19 7.19 -8.09 2.44
C GLN A 19 6.62 -6.69 2.71
N ALA A 20 6.65 -5.78 1.73
CA ALA A 20 6.03 -4.46 1.87
C ALA A 20 4.52 -4.58 2.19
N GLY A 21 3.79 -5.43 1.45
CA GLY A 21 2.38 -5.68 1.71
C GLY A 21 2.11 -6.33 3.07
N ARG A 22 3.01 -7.22 3.54
CA ARG A 22 2.91 -7.80 4.90
C ARG A 22 3.10 -6.73 5.98
N ALA A 23 4.06 -5.83 5.81
CA ALA A 23 4.33 -4.73 6.73
C ALA A 23 3.13 -3.79 6.82
N ILE A 24 2.54 -3.39 5.69
CA ILE A 24 1.29 -2.61 5.65
C ILE A 24 0.18 -3.34 6.41
N GLY A 25 0.02 -4.65 6.18
CA GLY A 25 -1.00 -5.43 6.87
C GLY A 25 -0.83 -5.46 8.40
N VAL A 26 0.41 -5.51 8.90
CA VAL A 26 0.71 -5.42 10.34
C VAL A 26 0.32 -4.03 10.86
N ALA A 27 0.81 -2.97 10.22
CA ALA A 27 0.54 -1.59 10.64
C ALA A 27 -0.97 -1.27 10.65
N LEU A 28 -1.72 -1.72 9.65
CA LEU A 28 -3.17 -1.52 9.59
C LEU A 28 -3.90 -2.24 10.72
N ARG A 29 -3.52 -3.48 11.05
CA ARG A 29 -4.11 -4.21 12.19
C ARG A 29 -3.81 -3.53 13.53
N GLU A 30 -2.59 -3.04 13.70
CA GLU A 30 -2.19 -2.32 14.93
C GLU A 30 -2.92 -0.99 15.08
N THR A 31 -3.16 -0.27 13.98
CA THR A 31 -3.75 1.08 13.99
C THR A 31 -5.28 1.06 13.99
N PHE A 32 -5.89 0.21 13.15
CA PHE A 32 -7.33 0.22 12.88
C PHE A 32 -8.04 -1.08 13.33
N GLY A 33 -7.31 -2.04 13.90
CA GLY A 33 -7.85 -3.34 14.29
C GLY A 33 -8.11 -4.31 13.13
N THR A 34 -7.88 -3.89 11.88
CA THR A 34 -8.09 -4.69 10.68
C THR A 34 -7.13 -4.28 9.56
N ALA A 35 -6.78 -5.19 8.66
CA ALA A 35 -6.06 -4.87 7.43
C ALA A 35 -6.99 -4.65 6.23
N GLY A 36 -8.32 -4.70 6.44
CA GLY A 36 -9.28 -4.78 5.33
C GLY A 36 -9.05 -6.04 4.47
N PRO A 37 -9.54 -6.06 3.22
CA PRO A 37 -9.39 -7.20 2.32
C PRO A 37 -8.00 -7.26 1.66
N ILE A 38 -6.93 -7.19 2.46
CA ILE A 38 -5.54 -7.08 1.99
C ILE A 38 -5.05 -8.29 1.19
N ALA A 39 -5.55 -9.50 1.47
CA ALA A 39 -5.07 -10.74 0.86
C ALA A 39 -5.29 -10.81 -0.67
N GLY A 40 -6.27 -10.08 -1.20
CA GLY A 40 -6.55 -9.97 -2.64
C GLY A 40 -6.30 -8.57 -3.20
N TYR A 41 -5.63 -7.71 -2.44
CA TYR A 41 -5.44 -6.31 -2.81
C TYR A 41 -4.20 -6.14 -3.69
N SER A 42 -4.36 -5.44 -4.82
CA SER A 42 -3.25 -5.10 -5.71
C SER A 42 -2.60 -3.78 -5.29
N PHE A 43 -1.35 -3.84 -4.85
CA PHE A 43 -0.52 -2.69 -4.47
C PHE A 43 0.13 -1.98 -5.66
N ALA A 44 0.21 -2.64 -6.82
CA ALA A 44 0.99 -2.17 -7.96
C ALA A 44 0.54 -0.77 -8.42
N GLY A 45 1.53 0.12 -8.58
CA GLY A 45 1.35 1.49 -9.09
C GLY A 45 0.58 2.44 -8.16
N LYS A 46 0.38 2.07 -6.89
CA LYS A 46 -0.31 2.91 -5.90
C LYS A 46 0.67 3.51 -4.91
N THR A 47 0.29 4.67 -4.40
CA THR A 47 1.00 5.30 -3.27
C THR A 47 0.51 4.69 -1.96
N ASP A 48 1.37 4.71 -0.92
CA ASP A 48 1.00 4.18 0.39
C ASP A 48 -0.28 4.81 0.97
N PRO A 49 -0.50 6.14 0.91
CA PRO A 49 -1.76 6.72 1.37
C PRO A 49 -2.97 6.18 0.60
N GLN A 50 -2.87 6.03 -0.73
CA GLN A 50 -3.95 5.46 -1.54
C GLN A 50 -4.27 4.03 -1.08
N ILE A 51 -3.24 3.21 -0.85
CA ILE A 51 -3.38 1.83 -0.37
C ILE A 51 -4.14 1.79 0.96
N VAL A 52 -3.71 2.60 1.92
CA VAL A 52 -4.34 2.69 3.26
C VAL A 52 -5.80 3.10 3.13
N PHE A 53 -6.09 4.18 2.39
CA PHE A 53 -7.47 4.67 2.23
C PHE A 53 -8.38 3.65 1.54
N GLU A 54 -7.92 2.99 0.48
CA GLU A 54 -8.72 1.98 -0.22
C GLU A 54 -9.01 0.77 0.66
N LEU A 55 -8.01 0.29 1.42
CA LEU A 55 -8.19 -0.86 2.31
C LEU A 55 -9.13 -0.53 3.47
N MET A 56 -9.00 0.65 4.07
CA MET A 56 -9.85 1.07 5.19
C MET A 56 -11.27 1.40 4.74
N ALA A 57 -11.45 2.01 3.56
CA ALA A 57 -12.77 2.22 2.98
C ALA A 57 -13.50 0.88 2.74
N ARG A 58 -12.79 -0.15 2.25
CA ARG A 58 -13.35 -1.51 2.08
C ARG A 58 -13.59 -2.23 3.40
N ALA A 59 -12.92 -1.82 4.48
CA ALA A 59 -13.17 -2.28 5.83
C ALA A 59 -14.35 -1.54 6.51
N GLY A 60 -14.95 -0.55 5.85
CA GLY A 60 -16.08 0.22 6.35
C GLY A 60 -15.70 1.45 7.18
N LEU A 61 -14.43 1.85 7.19
CA LEU A 61 -14.00 3.06 7.89
C LEU A 61 -14.21 4.30 7.00
N PRO A 62 -14.80 5.39 7.53
CA PRO A 62 -14.91 6.64 6.79
C PRO A 62 -13.54 7.33 6.69
N ARG A 63 -13.38 8.17 5.67
CA ARG A 63 -12.12 8.90 5.43
C ARG A 63 -11.70 9.83 6.58
N SER A 64 -12.63 10.27 7.42
CA SER A 64 -12.32 11.10 8.58
C SER A 64 -11.55 10.35 9.67
N ASP A 65 -11.62 9.03 9.66
CA ASP A 65 -11.10 8.16 10.73
C ASP A 65 -9.80 7.46 10.30
N VAL A 66 -9.25 7.82 9.13
CA VAL A 66 -8.07 7.24 8.48
C VAL A 66 -7.07 8.35 8.15
#